data_AF-A0A537DDN7-F1
#
_entry.id   AF-A0A537DDN7-F1
#
_cell.length_a   1.000
_cell.length_b   1.000
_cell.length_c   1.000
_cell.angle_alpha   90.00
_cell.angle_beta   90.00
_cell.angle_gamma   90.00
#
_symmetry.space_group_name_H-M   'P 1'
#
loop_
_entity.id
_entity.type
_entity.pdbx_description
1 polymer ?
#
loop_
_entity_poly.entity_id
_entity_poly.type
_entity_poly.pdbx_seq_one_letter_code
_entity_poly.pdbx_strand_id
1 'polypeptide(L)'
;MRDETEVPSPCVSICVIDEPTGLCAGCCATLDVFRDEPLPPKHRFWHHPRVTLTPHVSAVTLVEESVAQIAAKIRCLEAGRPITGVVGREYGY
;
A
#
# COMPACT_ATOMS: atom_id res chain seq x y z
N MET A 1 -15.69 -10.29 34.82
CA MET A 1 -14.74 -11.28 34.32
C MET A 1 -14.37 -10.86 32.92
N ARG A 2 -13.27 -10.10 32.78
CA ARG A 2 -12.77 -9.65 31.47
C ARG A 2 -11.92 -10.79 30.91
N ASP A 3 -12.13 -11.10 29.63
CA ASP A 3 -11.39 -12.08 28.87
C ASP A 3 -9.99 -11.53 28.58
N GLU A 4 -8.96 -12.23 29.04
CA GLU A 4 -7.53 -11.84 29.02
C GLU A 4 -6.81 -12.35 27.75
N THR A 5 -7.53 -12.66 26.66
CA THR A 5 -6.94 -13.21 25.42
C THR A 5 -6.86 -12.26 24.23
N GLU A 6 -7.16 -10.97 24.42
CA GLU A 6 -6.95 -9.95 23.38
C GLU A 6 -5.59 -9.28 23.59
N VAL A 7 -4.56 -9.77 22.87
CA VAL A 7 -3.28 -9.07 22.78
C VAL A 7 -3.51 -7.80 21.95
N PRO A 8 -3.56 -6.59 22.55
CA PRO A 8 -3.84 -5.39 21.78
C PRO A 8 -2.60 -5.10 20.95
N SER A 9 -2.77 -5.15 19.62
CA SER A 9 -1.78 -4.56 18.72
C SER A 9 -1.61 -3.09 19.12
N PRO A 10 -0.38 -2.60 19.38
CA PRO A 10 -0.14 -1.24 19.86
C PRO A 10 -0.60 -0.15 18.89
N CYS A 11 -0.99 -0.53 17.66
CA CYS A 11 -1.47 0.39 16.63
C CYS A 11 -3.00 0.59 16.62
N VAL A 12 -3.80 -0.29 17.24
CA VAL A 12 -5.28 -0.31 17.02
C VAL A 12 -6.07 0.39 18.12
N SER A 13 -5.59 0.41 19.37
CA SER A 13 -6.42 0.84 20.52
C SER A 13 -6.21 2.27 21.03
N ILE A 14 -5.40 3.13 20.39
CA ILE A 14 -5.26 4.55 20.85
C ILE A 14 -5.06 5.58 19.73
N CYS A 15 -5.36 5.26 18.47
CA CYS A 15 -5.33 6.29 17.43
C CYS A 15 -6.56 7.20 17.53
N VAL A 16 -6.45 8.26 18.34
CA VAL A 16 -7.42 9.36 18.36
C VAL A 16 -7.34 10.05 17.01
N ILE A 17 -8.42 10.05 16.23
CA ILE A 17 -8.46 10.78 14.96
C ILE A 17 -8.68 12.27 15.26
N ASP A 18 -7.84 13.11 14.67
CA ASP A 18 -7.97 14.56 14.66
C ASP A 18 -8.96 14.96 13.55
N GLU A 19 -10.19 15.29 13.95
CA GLU A 19 -11.32 15.56 13.04
C GLU A 19 -11.03 16.58 11.91
N PRO A 20 -10.34 17.72 12.15
CA PRO A 20 -10.01 18.67 11.09
C PRO A 20 -9.09 18.10 10.00
N THR A 21 -8.25 17.12 10.34
CA THR A 21 -7.22 16.58 9.43
C THR A 21 -7.56 15.20 8.90
N GLY A 22 -8.34 14.43 9.66
CA GLY A 22 -8.63 13.01 9.42
C GLY A 22 -7.45 12.09 9.74
N LEU A 23 -6.45 12.58 10.50
CA LEU A 23 -5.23 11.86 10.83
C LEU A 23 -5.19 11.45 12.29
N CYS A 24 -4.48 10.38 12.62
CA CYS A 24 -4.22 10.00 14.01
C CYS A 24 -3.42 11.11 14.72
N ALA A 25 -3.94 11.65 15.82
CA ALA A 25 -3.47 12.84 16.54
C ALA A 25 -2.03 12.73 17.08
N GLY A 26 -1.57 11.51 17.37
CA GLY A 26 -0.21 11.23 17.86
C GLY A 26 0.77 10.72 16.81
N CYS A 27 0.33 10.50 15.56
CA CYS A 27 1.14 9.82 14.54
C CYS A 27 1.41 10.73 13.33
N CYS A 28 2.52 10.44 12.64
CA CYS A 28 2.78 10.95 11.31
C CYS A 28 2.28 9.95 10.26
N ALA A 29 1.89 10.44 9.09
CA ALA A 29 1.51 9.62 7.94
C ALA A 29 2.55 9.77 6.82
N THR A 30 2.94 8.66 6.21
CA THR A 30 3.70 8.66 4.95
C THR A 30 2.78 8.12 3.87
N LEU A 31 2.50 8.92 2.85
CA LEU A 31 1.52 8.61 1.80
C LEU A 31 2.23 8.58 0.45
N ASP A 32 2.12 7.45 -0.25
CA ASP A 32 2.70 7.27 -1.59
C ASP A 32 1.67 7.32 -2.71
N VAL A 33 0.40 7.00 -2.42
CA VAL A 33 -0.67 6.87 -3.41
C VAL A 33 -1.87 7.74 -3.02
N PHE A 34 -2.56 8.25 -4.04
CA PHE A 34 -3.70 9.15 -3.88
C PHE A 34 -4.83 8.77 -4.83
N ARG A 35 -6.04 9.28 -4.56
CA ARG A 35 -7.19 9.08 -5.46
C ARG A 35 -6.97 9.74 -6.82
N ASP A 36 -6.47 10.97 -6.80
CA ASP A 36 -6.16 11.75 -7.99
C ASP A 36 -4.64 11.91 -8.07
N GLU A 37 -4.04 11.45 -9.16
CA GLU A 37 -2.60 11.50 -9.39
C GLU A 37 -2.29 12.24 -10.72
N PRO A 38 -1.41 13.27 -10.71
CA PRO A 38 -0.65 13.77 -9.55
C PRO A 38 -1.55 14.48 -8.52
N LEU A 39 -1.16 14.44 -7.24
CA LEU A 39 -1.93 15.05 -6.17
C LEU A 39 -2.16 16.54 -6.47
N PRO A 40 -3.42 17.04 -6.46
CA PRO A 40 -3.70 18.43 -6.81
C PRO A 40 -2.86 19.42 -6.01
N PRO A 41 -2.27 20.48 -6.62
CA PRO A 41 -1.35 21.38 -5.92
C PRO A 41 -1.94 22.11 -4.71
N LYS A 42 -3.28 22.29 -4.68
CA LYS A 42 -4.00 22.93 -3.58
C LYS A 42 -4.41 21.94 -2.46
N HIS A 43 -3.99 20.68 -2.54
CA HIS A 43 -4.37 19.67 -1.56
C HIS A 43 -3.71 19.92 -0.20
N ARG A 44 -4.47 19.80 0.90
CA ARG A 44 -4.01 20.11 2.27
C ARG A 44 -2.76 19.35 2.71
N PHE A 45 -2.57 18.14 2.17
CA PHE A 45 -1.45 17.27 2.53
C PHE A 45 -0.09 17.84 2.13
N TRP A 46 0.00 18.71 1.12
CA TRP A 46 1.26 19.38 0.75
C TRP A 46 1.85 20.23 1.87
N HIS A 47 1.00 20.75 2.77
CA HIS A 47 1.40 21.67 3.84
C HIS A 47 1.14 21.11 5.23
N HIS A 48 0.67 19.86 5.34
CA HIS A 48 0.32 19.29 6.63
C HIS A 48 1.60 18.85 7.37
N PRO A 49 1.88 19.37 8.58
CA PRO A 49 3.18 19.20 9.25
C PRO A 49 3.49 17.75 9.67
N ARG A 50 2.49 16.87 9.67
CA ARG A 50 2.62 15.45 10.04
C ARG A 50 2.44 14.50 8.85
N VAL A 51 2.48 15.00 7.62
CA VAL A 51 2.32 14.19 6.41
C VAL A 51 3.58 14.30 5.54
N THR A 52 4.16 13.15 5.23
CA THR A 52 5.23 13.00 4.25
C THR A 52 4.64 12.41 2.98
N LEU A 53 4.92 13.00 1.83
CA LEU A 53 4.42 12.54 0.53
C LEU A 53 5.54 11.96 -0.31
N THR A 54 5.29 10.83 -0.95
CA THR A 54 6.12 10.30 -2.05
C THR A 54 5.24 10.17 -3.30
N PRO A 55 5.75 10.50 -4.50
CA PRO A 55 4.93 10.59 -5.70
C PRO A 55 4.75 9.23 -6.40
N HIS A 56 4.14 8.25 -5.73
CA HIS A 56 3.91 6.89 -6.26
C HIS A 56 5.21 6.20 -6.68
N VAL A 57 6.19 6.18 -5.77
CA VAL A 57 7.54 5.66 -6.02
C VAL A 57 8.05 4.73 -4.91
N SER A 58 7.18 4.25 -4.03
CA SER A 58 7.58 3.32 -2.96
C SER A 58 8.16 2.01 -3.51
N ALA A 59 7.66 1.55 -4.66
CA ALA A 59 8.12 0.34 -5.34
C ALA A 59 7.99 0.48 -6.86
N VAL A 60 8.99 1.07 -7.49
CA VAL A 60 9.05 1.15 -8.96
C VAL A 60 9.35 -0.24 -9.54
N THR A 61 8.65 -0.61 -10.61
CA THR A 61 8.92 -1.85 -11.34
C THR A 61 10.32 -1.82 -11.94
N LEU A 62 11.16 -2.79 -11.54
CA LEU A 62 12.49 -2.97 -12.14
C LEU A 62 12.34 -3.72 -13.47
N VAL A 63 12.77 -3.09 -14.56
CA VAL A 63 12.44 -3.53 -15.93
C VAL A 63 13.13 -4.86 -16.24
N GLU A 64 14.42 -4.96 -15.96
CA GLU A 64 15.25 -6.12 -16.28
C GLU A 64 14.74 -7.38 -15.56
N GLU A 65 14.47 -7.28 -14.26
CA GLU A 65 13.95 -8.35 -13.43
C GLU A 65 12.53 -8.76 -13.86
N SER A 66 11.69 -7.79 -14.19
CA SER A 66 10.31 -8.04 -14.65
C SER A 66 10.30 -8.77 -15.99
N VAL A 67 11.15 -8.35 -16.94
CA VAL A 67 11.31 -9.04 -18.23
C VAL A 67 11.80 -10.47 -18.03
N ALA A 68 12.81 -10.67 -17.17
CA ALA A 68 13.31 -12.00 -16.85
C ALA A 68 12.21 -12.90 -16.25
N GLN A 69 11.41 -12.36 -15.32
CA GLN A 69 10.29 -13.07 -14.71
C GLN A 69 9.20 -13.45 -15.73
N ILE A 70 8.82 -12.52 -16.61
CA ILE A 70 7.80 -12.76 -17.65
C ILE A 70 8.27 -13.84 -18.62
N ALA A 71 9.50 -13.71 -19.14
CA ALA A 71 10.06 -14.67 -20.10
C ALA A 71 10.16 -16.08 -19.50
N ALA A 72 10.51 -16.20 -18.21
CA ALA A 72 10.53 -17.48 -17.51
C ALA A 72 9.12 -18.10 -17.40
N LYS A 73 8.10 -17.29 -17.06
CA LYS A 73 6.70 -17.75 -16.96
C LYS A 73 6.15 -18.21 -18.31
N ILE A 74 6.45 -17.51 -19.40
CA ILE A 74 6.05 -17.92 -20.76
C ILE A 74 6.59 -19.32 -21.09
N ARG A 75 7.89 -19.55 -20.89
CA ARG A 75 8.51 -20.86 -21.14
C ARG A 75 7.93 -21.97 -20.26
N CYS A 76 7.52 -21.66 -19.03
CA CYS A 76 6.83 -22.64 -18.17
C CYS A 76 5.45 -22.99 -18.74
N LEU A 77 4.66 -22.00 -19.14
CA LEU A 77 3.34 -22.21 -19.73
C LEU A 77 3.41 -23.03 -21.02
N GLU A 78 4.34 -22.70 -21.93
CA GLU A 78 4.54 -23.45 -23.18
C GLU A 78 4.92 -24.91 -22.94
N ALA A 79 5.61 -25.19 -21.84
CA ALA A 79 5.96 -26.54 -21.41
C ALA A 79 4.86 -27.25 -20.59
N GLY A 80 3.67 -26.64 -20.45
CA GLY A 80 2.57 -27.19 -19.64
C GLY A 80 2.86 -27.23 -18.13
N ARG A 81 3.84 -26.45 -17.65
CA ARG A 81 4.21 -26.37 -16.23
C ARG A 81 3.42 -25.26 -15.52
N PRO A 82 3.10 -25.45 -14.22
CA PRO A 82 2.42 -24.42 -13.44
C PRO A 82 3.28 -23.16 -13.28
N ILE A 83 2.62 -22.01 -13.10
CA ILE A 83 3.24 -20.71 -12.84
C ILE A 83 2.66 -20.06 -11.59
N THR A 84 3.40 -19.11 -11.01
CA THR A 84 2.99 -18.34 -9.83
C THR A 84 2.47 -16.94 -10.20
N GLY A 85 1.73 -16.33 -9.28
CA GLY A 85 1.17 -14.98 -9.45
C GLY A 85 0.02 -14.94 -10.46
N VAL A 86 -0.82 -15.99 -10.48
CA VAL A 86 -2.07 -16.00 -11.24
C VAL A 86 -3.12 -15.23 -10.46
N VAL A 87 -3.74 -14.25 -11.11
CA VAL A 87 -4.78 -13.38 -10.53
C VAL A 87 -6.10 -14.14 -10.39
N GLY A 88 -6.72 -14.08 -9.22
CA GLY A 88 -8.04 -14.63 -8.95
C GLY A 88 -9.10 -13.59 -9.26
N ARG A 89 -9.62 -13.59 -10.49
CA ARG A 89 -10.53 -12.52 -10.98
C ARG A 89 -11.79 -12.37 -10.13
N GLU A 90 -12.24 -13.44 -9.49
CA GLU A 90 -13.36 -13.48 -8.54
C GLU A 90 -13.12 -12.65 -7.27
N TYR A 91 -11.86 -12.45 -6.88
CA TYR A 91 -11.48 -11.65 -5.71
C TYR A 91 -11.14 -10.20 -6.09
N GLY A 92 -10.92 -9.95 -7.38
CA GLY A 92 -10.52 -8.65 -7.91
C GLY A 92 -9.02 -8.33 -7.75
N TYR A 93 -8.19 -9.31 -7.40
CA TYR A 93 -6.72 -9.20 -7.28
C TYR A 93 -5.99 -10.53 -7.53
#